data_AF-A0A440NA65-F1
#
_entry.id   AF-A0A440NA65-F1
#
_cell.length_a   1.000
_cell.length_b   1.000
_cell.length_c   1.000
_cell.angle_alpha   90.00
_cell.angle_beta   90.00
_cell.angle_gamma   90.00
#
_symmetry.space_group_name_H-M   'P 1'
#
loop_
_entity.id
_entity.type
_entity.pdbx_description
1 polymer ?
#
loop_
_entity_poly.entity_id
_entity_poly.type
_entity_poly.pdbx_seq_one_letter_code
_entity_poly.pdbx_strand_id
1 'polypeptide(L)'
;MTRMLASVTGADEAEIALSGGVDIVDLKDPKAGALGAVSTQTIRRAISFIAGRAPVSAVCGDLPMEPETIRGKAEEIAATGVDYVKIGFFPSENVSACAAALEPLAARTKLIAVLFADLAPDFELLPMLTKHRFHGAMVDTAIKENGRLLDHLPPERIPGFIDRAKSLGLIVGLSGSLETPDIPRLLPFAPDFLGFRGALCGHSGRVGSISAEAVAQIRELVPEESRAGGPSSVDYRLLAARGYSPGTDPTLGTDKIFVRDFVLPVQIGAYSFEHGHTQKVRFDVTADVLQVTDHPEDMRHVFSYDIIMDGIRTIVARGHVQLSEALAEQVATYILENPRVVRVTVRLEKLELGPGGVGVEIERKRQAAGRGVASGPAGRKGQIAASQARQERPEAIRRAAVKPSVVKLGGSTVHAAEMESWIAALAGSKLPVVIVPGGGLFADQVRETQFRMDFSDTAAHAMAILAMEQFGQVILDRD
;
A
#
# COMPACT_ATOMS: atom_id res chain seq x y z
N MET A 1 4.90 -5.04 -4.67
CA MET A 1 3.50 -5.19 -4.20
C MET A 1 3.49 -6.15 -3.02
N THR A 2 2.48 -6.06 -2.15
CA THR A 2 2.34 -6.94 -0.98
C THR A 2 2.05 -8.38 -1.38
N ARG A 3 2.83 -9.33 -0.87
CA ARG A 3 2.69 -10.77 -1.13
C ARG A 3 1.86 -11.48 -0.06
N MET A 4 1.20 -12.57 -0.44
CA MET A 4 0.50 -13.48 0.45
C MET A 4 1.43 -14.60 0.92
N LEU A 5 1.61 -14.74 2.23
CA LEU A 5 2.34 -15.84 2.86
C LEU A 5 1.36 -16.78 3.57
N ALA A 6 1.38 -18.06 3.22
CA ALA A 6 0.59 -19.10 3.89
C ALA A 6 1.46 -19.94 4.81
N SER A 7 1.11 -19.97 6.09
CA SER A 7 1.71 -20.91 7.03
C SER A 7 1.05 -22.28 6.94
N VAL A 8 1.84 -23.29 6.58
CA VAL A 8 1.42 -24.68 6.33
C VAL A 8 2.24 -25.65 7.19
N THR A 9 1.69 -26.83 7.46
CA THR A 9 2.30 -27.87 8.29
C THR A 9 3.08 -28.92 7.48
N GLY A 10 2.91 -28.97 6.16
CA GLY A 10 3.55 -29.95 5.29
C GLY A 10 3.14 -29.84 3.83
N ALA A 11 3.48 -30.86 3.04
CA ALA A 11 3.28 -30.88 1.59
C ALA A 11 1.79 -30.80 1.16
N ASP A 12 0.90 -31.49 1.86
CA ASP A 12 -0.52 -31.53 1.49
C ASP A 12 -1.17 -30.15 1.62
N GLU A 13 -0.93 -29.45 2.73
CA GLU A 13 -1.39 -28.06 2.90
C GLU A 13 -0.67 -27.09 1.96
N ALA A 14 0.60 -27.35 1.63
CA ALA A 14 1.33 -26.55 0.64
C ALA A 14 0.68 -26.64 -0.75
N GLU A 15 0.18 -27.81 -1.16
CA GLU A 15 -0.51 -27.97 -2.45
C GLU A 15 -1.77 -27.12 -2.55
N ILE A 16 -2.57 -27.11 -1.47
CA ILE A 16 -3.79 -26.32 -1.39
C ILE A 16 -3.44 -24.82 -1.48
N ALA A 17 -2.44 -24.38 -0.72
CA ALA A 17 -2.00 -22.99 -0.72
C ALA A 17 -1.45 -22.56 -2.09
N LEU A 18 -0.64 -23.40 -2.75
CA LEU A 18 -0.09 -23.14 -4.08
C LEU A 18 -1.19 -23.06 -5.15
N SER A 19 -2.14 -23.99 -5.11
CA SER A 19 -3.28 -24.01 -6.03
C SER A 19 -4.15 -22.76 -5.90
N GLY A 20 -4.22 -22.19 -4.70
CA GLY A 20 -4.92 -20.94 -4.42
C GLY A 20 -4.10 -19.66 -4.64
N GLY A 21 -2.90 -19.74 -5.22
CA GLY A 21 -2.12 -18.56 -5.62
C GLY A 21 -1.31 -17.90 -4.50
N VAL A 22 -0.89 -18.65 -3.47
CA VAL A 22 0.03 -18.13 -2.45
C VAL A 22 1.39 -17.72 -3.07
N ASP A 23 1.95 -16.61 -2.60
CA ASP A 23 3.26 -16.12 -3.07
C ASP A 23 4.44 -16.72 -2.29
N ILE A 24 4.25 -17.05 -1.01
CA ILE A 24 5.28 -17.62 -0.13
C ILE A 24 4.67 -18.75 0.71
N VAL A 25 5.30 -19.92 0.71
CA VAL A 25 4.92 -21.03 1.58
C VAL A 25 5.79 -21.01 2.83
N ASP A 26 5.17 -20.98 4.00
CA ASP A 26 5.87 -20.94 5.29
C ASP A 26 5.60 -22.20 6.10
N LEU A 27 6.64 -22.96 6.43
CA LEU A 27 6.54 -24.21 7.15
C LEU A 27 6.61 -23.97 8.66
N LYS A 28 5.50 -24.23 9.35
CA LYS A 28 5.40 -24.18 10.82
C LYS A 28 4.33 -25.14 11.35
N ASP A 29 4.51 -25.56 12.60
CA ASP A 29 3.54 -26.34 13.34
C ASP A 29 2.80 -25.44 14.35
N PRO A 30 1.53 -25.10 14.12
CA PRO A 30 0.76 -24.27 15.04
C PRO A 30 0.50 -24.94 16.41
N LYS A 31 0.68 -26.26 16.53
CA LYS A 31 0.54 -26.99 17.81
C LYS A 31 1.77 -26.85 18.70
N ALA A 32 2.92 -26.51 18.12
CA ALA A 32 4.19 -26.36 18.82
C ALA A 32 4.51 -24.89 19.18
N GLY A 33 3.52 -23.99 19.11
CA GLY A 33 3.63 -22.60 19.53
C GLY A 33 3.41 -21.55 18.43
N ALA A 34 3.85 -20.32 18.68
CA ALA A 34 3.66 -19.19 17.79
C ALA A 34 4.45 -19.38 16.49
N LEU A 35 5.71 -19.75 16.65
CA LEU A 35 6.67 -20.12 15.62
C LEU A 35 7.11 -21.58 15.77
N GLY A 36 6.19 -22.46 16.16
CA GLY A 36 6.48 -23.90 16.31
C GLY A 36 7.11 -24.49 15.04
N ALA A 37 8.27 -25.13 15.16
CA ALA A 37 8.99 -25.68 14.03
C ALA A 37 8.47 -27.08 13.65
N VAL A 38 8.31 -27.33 12.34
CA VAL A 38 8.16 -28.69 11.82
C VAL A 38 9.52 -29.40 11.75
N SER A 39 9.51 -30.73 11.64
CA SER A 39 10.76 -31.50 11.51
C SER A 39 11.53 -31.17 10.23
N THR A 40 12.86 -31.26 10.24
CA THR A 40 13.68 -31.07 9.02
C THR A 40 13.38 -32.08 7.93
N GLN A 41 12.89 -33.28 8.27
CA GLN A 41 12.41 -34.24 7.30
C GLN A 41 11.13 -33.75 6.59
N THR A 42 10.18 -33.19 7.35
CA THR A 42 8.98 -32.55 6.80
C THR A 42 9.35 -31.38 5.89
N ILE A 43 10.32 -30.55 6.30
CA ILE A 43 10.78 -29.42 5.49
C ILE A 43 11.36 -29.87 4.16
N ARG A 44 12.29 -30.84 4.17
CA ARG A 44 12.87 -31.38 2.91
C ARG A 44 11.82 -31.99 2.00
N ARG A 45 10.85 -32.72 2.55
CA ARG A 45 9.72 -33.28 1.78
C ARG A 45 8.88 -32.17 1.15
N ALA A 46 8.53 -31.14 1.91
CA ALA A 46 7.77 -30.01 1.41
C ALA A 46 8.54 -29.25 0.32
N ILE A 47 9.84 -28.96 0.50
CA ILE A 47 10.68 -28.32 -0.53
C ILE A 47 10.69 -29.16 -1.82
N SER A 48 10.93 -30.47 -1.71
CA SER A 48 10.92 -31.37 -2.86
C SER A 48 9.57 -31.39 -3.58
N PHE A 49 8.47 -31.27 -2.84
CA PHE A 49 7.11 -31.25 -3.39
C PHE A 49 6.74 -29.90 -4.02
N ILE A 50 7.15 -28.79 -3.39
CA ILE A 50 6.92 -27.43 -3.90
C ILE A 50 7.71 -27.22 -5.19
N ALA A 51 8.91 -27.80 -5.30
CA ALA A 51 9.71 -27.87 -6.51
C ALA A 51 9.91 -26.50 -7.21
N GLY A 52 10.12 -25.44 -6.41
CA GLY A 52 10.36 -24.08 -6.90
C GLY A 52 9.11 -23.33 -7.37
N ARG A 53 7.89 -23.87 -7.17
CA ARG A 53 6.62 -23.17 -7.50
C ARG A 53 6.41 -21.87 -6.71
N ALA A 54 6.96 -21.82 -5.49
CA ALA A 54 7.00 -20.62 -4.64
C ALA A 54 8.25 -20.69 -3.72
N PRO A 55 8.76 -19.53 -3.25
CA PRO A 55 9.75 -19.49 -2.19
C PRO A 55 9.23 -20.16 -0.91
N VAL A 56 10.13 -20.88 -0.23
CA VAL A 56 9.83 -21.62 1.00
C VAL A 56 10.51 -20.95 2.19
N SER A 57 9.72 -20.59 3.20
CA SER A 57 10.20 -20.18 4.52
C SER A 57 10.00 -21.30 5.54
N ALA A 58 10.84 -21.36 6.57
CA ALA A 58 10.59 -22.18 7.75
C ALA A 58 11.00 -21.46 9.03
N VAL A 59 10.28 -21.73 10.12
CA VAL A 59 10.55 -21.17 11.44
C VAL A 59 11.52 -22.04 12.26
N CYS A 60 12.32 -21.40 13.12
CA CYS A 60 13.26 -22.11 14.00
C CYS A 60 12.63 -22.72 15.26
N GLY A 61 11.41 -22.33 15.62
CA GLY A 61 10.81 -22.66 16.92
C GLY A 61 10.69 -21.44 17.83
N ASP A 62 9.90 -21.59 18.90
CA ASP A 62 9.88 -20.66 20.02
C ASP A 62 11.08 -20.98 20.94
N LEU A 63 12.25 -20.40 20.61
CA LEU A 63 13.53 -20.69 21.29
C LEU A 63 13.85 -19.64 22.35
N PRO A 64 14.60 -20.00 23.41
CA PRO A 64 15.20 -19.00 24.29
C PRO A 64 16.19 -18.11 23.52
N MET A 65 16.31 -16.85 23.92
CA MET A 65 17.28 -15.90 23.35
C MET A 65 18.70 -16.21 23.84
N GLU A 66 19.25 -17.31 23.34
CA GLU A 66 20.60 -17.78 23.58
C GLU A 66 21.35 -17.89 22.24
N PRO A 67 22.52 -17.23 22.08
CA PRO A 67 23.18 -17.12 20.78
C PRO A 67 23.49 -18.47 20.12
N GLU A 68 24.01 -19.41 20.90
CA GLU A 68 24.40 -20.74 20.39
C GLU A 68 23.18 -21.59 20.00
N THR A 69 22.14 -21.55 20.83
CA THR A 69 20.87 -22.28 20.60
C THR A 69 20.19 -21.79 19.32
N ILE A 70 20.04 -20.46 19.17
CA ILE A 70 19.42 -19.86 17.99
C ILE A 70 20.27 -20.10 16.74
N ARG A 71 21.59 -19.92 16.82
CA ARG A 71 22.50 -20.15 15.70
C ARG A 71 22.43 -21.59 15.22
N GLY A 72 22.60 -22.55 16.13
CA GLY A 72 22.58 -23.98 15.80
C GLY A 72 21.26 -24.40 15.14
N LYS A 73 20.13 -23.92 15.67
CA LYS A 73 18.82 -24.22 15.09
C LYS A 73 18.61 -23.54 13.73
N ALA A 74 19.02 -22.29 13.57
CA ALA A 74 18.92 -21.58 12.30
C ALA A 74 19.79 -22.24 11.21
N GLU A 75 20.98 -22.73 11.55
CA GLU A 75 21.83 -23.49 10.63
C GLU A 75 21.22 -24.84 10.25
N GLU A 76 20.61 -25.55 11.21
CA GLU A 76 19.87 -26.79 10.97
C GLU A 76 18.73 -26.58 9.95
N ILE A 77 17.94 -25.52 10.13
CA ILE A 77 16.84 -25.18 9.24
C ILE A 77 17.37 -24.72 7.88
N ALA A 78 18.39 -23.85 7.83
CA ALA A 78 19.00 -23.41 6.57
C ALA A 78 19.54 -24.58 5.74
N ALA A 79 20.13 -25.60 6.38
CA ALA A 79 20.66 -26.78 5.72
C ALA A 79 19.59 -27.66 5.04
N THR A 80 18.29 -27.39 5.26
CA THR A 80 17.21 -28.06 4.53
C THR A 80 17.01 -27.52 3.11
N GLY A 81 17.55 -26.32 2.80
CA GLY A 81 17.41 -25.66 1.51
C GLY A 81 16.25 -24.68 1.39
N VAL A 82 15.68 -24.20 2.51
CA VAL A 82 14.68 -23.13 2.50
C VAL A 82 15.26 -21.81 1.98
N ASP A 83 14.42 -21.01 1.33
CA ASP A 83 14.77 -19.66 0.86
C ASP A 83 14.88 -18.65 2.02
N TYR A 84 14.05 -18.83 3.05
CA TYR A 84 13.97 -17.94 4.21
C TYR A 84 13.97 -18.71 5.52
N VAL A 85 14.77 -18.25 6.49
CA VAL A 85 14.73 -18.76 7.87
C VAL A 85 14.12 -17.69 8.77
N LYS A 86 13.04 -18.04 9.48
CA LYS A 86 12.32 -17.15 10.40
C LYS A 86 12.67 -17.46 11.84
N ILE A 87 13.05 -16.42 12.58
CA ILE A 87 13.58 -16.54 13.94
C ILE A 87 12.79 -15.60 14.86
N GLY A 88 12.23 -16.14 15.93
CA GLY A 88 11.55 -15.34 16.96
C GLY A 88 12.56 -14.54 17.78
N PHE A 89 12.37 -13.23 17.84
CA PHE A 89 13.15 -12.31 18.68
C PHE A 89 12.27 -11.91 19.87
N PHE A 90 12.31 -12.73 20.91
CA PHE A 90 11.61 -12.48 22.17
C PHE A 90 12.35 -11.40 23.00
N PRO A 91 11.64 -10.60 23.81
CA PRO A 91 12.28 -9.62 24.69
C PRO A 91 13.33 -10.28 25.60
N SER A 92 14.58 -9.83 25.49
CA SER A 92 15.71 -10.36 26.25
C SER A 92 16.92 -9.43 26.15
N GLU A 93 17.77 -9.41 27.19
CA GLU A 93 19.07 -8.71 27.16
C GLU A 93 20.03 -9.30 26.11
N ASN A 94 19.84 -10.56 25.73
CA ASN A 94 20.70 -11.28 24.78
C ASN A 94 20.35 -11.06 23.31
N VAL A 95 19.33 -10.25 22.99
CA VAL A 95 18.88 -10.00 21.60
C VAL A 95 20.04 -9.60 20.68
N SER A 96 20.88 -8.67 21.14
CA SER A 96 22.04 -8.18 20.38
C SER A 96 23.07 -9.28 20.12
N ALA A 97 23.37 -10.10 21.15
CA ALA A 97 24.30 -11.21 21.03
C ALA A 97 23.78 -12.30 20.08
N CYS A 98 22.47 -12.57 20.09
CA CYS A 98 21.85 -13.55 19.20
C CYS A 98 21.91 -13.10 17.73
N ALA A 99 21.63 -11.83 17.46
CA ALA A 99 21.76 -11.29 16.10
C ALA A 99 23.20 -11.34 15.59
N ALA A 100 24.18 -11.01 16.45
CA ALA A 100 25.60 -11.10 16.09
C ALA A 100 26.03 -12.54 15.77
N ALA A 101 25.57 -13.53 16.55
CA ALA A 101 25.87 -14.93 16.30
C ALA A 101 25.28 -15.47 14.98
N LEU A 102 24.22 -14.84 14.47
CA LEU A 102 23.57 -15.21 13.21
C LEU A 102 24.20 -14.56 11.97
N GLU A 103 25.05 -13.56 12.13
CA GLU A 103 25.65 -12.81 11.01
C GLU A 103 26.35 -13.69 9.96
N PRO A 104 27.15 -14.73 10.34
CA PRO A 104 27.76 -15.62 9.35
C PRO A 104 26.73 -16.40 8.51
N LEU A 105 25.58 -16.75 9.09
CA LEU A 105 24.49 -17.41 8.38
C LEU A 105 23.72 -16.42 7.50
N ALA A 106 23.48 -15.21 7.99
CA ALA A 106 22.81 -14.14 7.26
C ALA A 106 23.53 -13.74 5.96
N ALA A 107 24.85 -13.97 5.88
CA ALA A 107 25.63 -13.75 4.66
C ALA A 107 25.27 -14.72 3.50
N ARG A 108 24.66 -15.88 3.78
CA ARG A 108 24.37 -16.93 2.79
C ARG A 108 22.89 -17.34 2.72
N THR A 109 22.11 -17.00 3.74
CA THR A 109 20.69 -17.38 3.85
C THR A 109 19.87 -16.17 4.27
N LYS A 110 18.68 -15.98 3.68
CA LYS A 110 17.82 -14.84 4.01
C LYS A 110 17.17 -15.04 5.37
N LEU A 111 17.63 -14.30 6.37
CA LEU A 111 17.07 -14.35 7.72
C LEU A 111 15.98 -13.30 7.89
N ILE A 112 14.86 -13.69 8.49
CA ILE A 112 13.76 -12.82 8.86
C ILE A 112 13.62 -12.85 10.39
N ALA A 113 13.80 -11.69 11.03
CA ALA A 113 13.54 -11.54 12.46
C ALA A 113 12.03 -11.35 12.68
N VAL A 114 11.45 -12.12 13.59
CA VAL A 114 10.03 -12.00 13.97
C VAL A 114 9.94 -11.35 15.34
N LEU A 115 9.40 -10.14 15.39
CA LEU A 115 9.05 -9.40 16.60
C LEU A 115 7.59 -9.68 16.95
N PHE A 116 7.22 -9.53 18.22
CA PHE A 116 5.90 -9.91 18.72
C PHE A 116 5.11 -8.70 19.22
N ALA A 117 3.98 -8.39 18.58
CA ALA A 117 3.16 -7.21 18.87
C ALA A 117 2.66 -7.19 20.32
N ASP A 118 2.23 -8.34 20.82
CA ASP A 118 1.69 -8.59 22.16
C ASP A 118 2.77 -8.67 23.27
N LEU A 119 4.04 -8.53 22.90
CA LEU A 119 5.18 -8.46 23.82
C LEU A 119 5.91 -7.11 23.76
N ALA A 120 5.21 -6.04 23.32
CA ALA A 120 5.74 -4.68 23.20
C ALA A 120 7.08 -4.62 22.43
N PRO A 121 7.05 -4.86 21.10
CA PRO A 121 8.26 -5.02 20.32
C PRO A 121 9.06 -3.72 20.29
N ASP A 122 10.39 -3.84 20.46
CA ASP A 122 11.33 -2.73 20.33
C ASP A 122 11.80 -2.58 18.88
N PHE A 123 11.35 -1.52 18.22
CA PHE A 123 11.73 -1.23 16.83
C PHE A 123 13.10 -0.53 16.70
N GLU A 124 13.72 -0.11 17.82
CA GLU A 124 15.11 0.38 17.83
C GLU A 124 16.12 -0.75 17.56
N LEU A 125 15.67 -2.01 17.54
CA LEU A 125 16.46 -3.16 17.14
C LEU A 125 16.70 -3.24 15.62
N LEU A 126 15.89 -2.57 14.79
CA LEU A 126 15.94 -2.69 13.33
C LEU A 126 17.32 -2.32 12.70
N PRO A 127 18.01 -1.24 13.13
CA PRO A 127 19.36 -0.93 12.64
C PRO A 127 20.37 -2.02 13.00
N MET A 128 20.22 -2.65 14.17
CA MET A 128 21.09 -3.75 14.59
C MET A 128 20.86 -5.00 13.72
N LEU A 129 19.62 -5.33 13.39
CA LEU A 129 19.31 -6.43 12.46
C LEU A 129 19.96 -6.19 11.09
N THR A 130 19.89 -4.95 10.59
CA THR A 130 20.52 -4.56 9.32
C THR A 130 22.05 -4.67 9.39
N LYS A 131 22.66 -4.21 10.49
CA LYS A 131 24.10 -4.35 10.76
C LYS A 131 24.55 -5.80 10.68
N HIS A 132 23.75 -6.74 11.20
CA HIS A 132 24.02 -8.18 11.17
C HIS A 132 23.39 -8.88 9.95
N ARG A 133 23.12 -8.12 8.88
CA ARG A 133 22.76 -8.61 7.53
C ARG A 133 21.44 -9.38 7.44
N PHE A 134 20.51 -9.15 8.38
CA PHE A 134 19.17 -9.70 8.24
C PHE A 134 18.53 -9.21 6.93
N HIS A 135 17.76 -10.09 6.30
CA HIS A 135 17.09 -9.78 5.04
C HIS A 135 15.76 -9.02 5.28
N GLY A 136 15.12 -9.27 6.41
CA GLY A 136 13.85 -8.66 6.73
C GLY A 136 13.46 -8.75 8.20
N ALA A 137 12.38 -8.05 8.52
CA ALA A 137 11.73 -8.07 9.82
C ALA A 137 10.22 -8.29 9.64
N MET A 138 9.61 -8.93 10.62
CA MET A 138 8.19 -9.24 10.61
C MET A 138 7.61 -9.01 12.00
N VAL A 139 6.35 -8.57 12.08
CA VAL A 139 5.59 -8.58 13.34
C VAL A 139 4.54 -9.69 13.30
N ASP A 140 4.47 -10.51 14.33
CA ASP A 140 3.42 -11.52 14.58
C ASP A 140 2.91 -11.35 16.04
N THR A 141 2.01 -12.22 16.50
CA THR A 141 1.68 -12.38 17.93
C THR A 141 2.39 -13.60 18.51
N ALA A 142 2.77 -13.58 19.78
CA ALA A 142 3.32 -14.74 20.47
C ALA A 142 2.17 -15.58 21.05
N ILE A 143 1.27 -14.95 21.81
CA ILE A 143 0.19 -15.59 22.55
C ILE A 143 -1.09 -15.50 21.71
N LYS A 144 -1.60 -16.65 21.25
CA LYS A 144 -2.66 -16.69 20.22
C LYS A 144 -4.05 -16.41 20.76
N GLU A 145 -4.22 -16.49 22.07
CA GLU A 145 -5.43 -16.16 22.80
C GLU A 145 -5.44 -14.69 23.25
N ASN A 146 -4.31 -13.99 23.16
CA ASN A 146 -4.16 -12.63 23.66
C ASN A 146 -4.58 -11.55 22.65
N GLY A 147 -5.44 -11.86 21.68
CA GLY A 147 -5.86 -10.92 20.64
C GLY A 147 -5.04 -10.96 19.35
N ARG A 148 -5.25 -9.96 18.51
CA ARG A 148 -4.84 -9.89 17.10
C ARG A 148 -3.75 -8.83 16.90
N LEU A 149 -3.15 -8.79 15.72
CA LEU A 149 -2.12 -7.79 15.40
C LEU A 149 -2.58 -6.37 15.73
N LEU A 150 -3.75 -5.96 15.24
CA LEU A 150 -4.25 -4.59 15.36
C LEU A 150 -4.75 -4.23 16.77
N ASP A 151 -4.91 -5.22 17.66
CA ASP A 151 -5.21 -4.98 19.07
C ASP A 151 -3.96 -4.49 19.84
N HIS A 152 -2.76 -4.92 19.41
CA HIS A 152 -1.48 -4.60 20.05
C HIS A 152 -0.63 -3.58 19.30
N LEU A 153 -0.73 -3.60 17.96
CA LEU A 153 -0.08 -2.66 17.06
C LEU A 153 -1.15 -1.90 16.27
N PRO A 154 -1.78 -0.89 16.90
CA PRO A 154 -2.83 -0.12 16.25
C PRO A 154 -2.31 0.64 15.01
N PRO A 155 -3.18 1.01 14.06
CA PRO A 155 -2.81 1.61 12.78
C PRO A 155 -1.80 2.75 12.87
N GLU A 156 -1.96 3.63 13.85
CA GLU A 156 -1.06 4.77 14.10
C GLU A 156 0.40 4.38 14.39
N ARG A 157 0.66 3.16 14.87
CA ARG A 157 2.02 2.65 15.18
C ARG A 157 2.65 1.86 14.04
N ILE A 158 1.85 1.39 13.08
CA ILE A 158 2.31 0.55 11.97
C ILE A 158 3.34 1.26 11.07
N PRO A 159 3.13 2.54 10.65
CA PRO A 159 4.13 3.27 9.86
C PRO A 159 5.50 3.34 10.53
N GLY A 160 5.53 3.53 11.86
CA GLY A 160 6.78 3.59 12.62
C GLY A 160 7.64 2.32 12.49
N PHE A 161 7.02 1.16 12.33
CA PHE A 161 7.72 -0.09 12.03
C PHE A 161 8.06 -0.22 10.54
N ILE A 162 7.05 -0.09 9.66
CA ILE A 162 7.20 -0.37 8.23
C ILE A 162 8.18 0.61 7.58
N ASP A 163 7.97 1.92 7.77
CA ASP A 163 8.79 2.95 7.13
C ASP A 163 10.23 2.88 7.63
N ARG A 164 10.40 2.60 8.93
CA ARG A 164 11.72 2.43 9.53
C ARG A 164 12.45 1.22 8.95
N ALA A 165 11.82 0.05 8.93
CA ALA A 165 12.44 -1.16 8.40
C ALA A 165 12.77 -1.02 6.91
N LYS A 166 11.86 -0.44 6.10
CA LYS A 166 12.11 -0.16 4.68
C LYS A 166 13.22 0.86 4.45
N SER A 167 13.32 1.91 5.27
CA SER A 167 14.42 2.89 5.19
C SER A 167 15.80 2.25 5.41
N LEU A 168 15.83 1.10 6.09
CA LEU A 168 17.03 0.29 6.33
C LEU A 168 17.24 -0.80 5.26
N GLY A 169 16.38 -0.88 4.25
CA GLY A 169 16.46 -1.87 3.18
C GLY A 169 15.98 -3.27 3.57
N LEU A 170 15.28 -3.41 4.70
CA LEU A 170 14.69 -4.68 5.13
C LEU A 170 13.36 -4.92 4.41
N ILE A 171 13.09 -6.17 4.02
CA ILE A 171 11.72 -6.58 3.66
C ILE A 171 10.86 -6.67 4.92
N VAL A 172 9.58 -6.32 4.82
CA VAL A 172 8.70 -6.17 5.98
C VAL A 172 7.46 -7.04 5.88
N GLY A 173 7.21 -7.84 6.92
CA GLY A 173 6.02 -8.68 7.06
C GLY A 173 5.10 -8.29 8.20
N LEU A 174 3.80 -8.51 8.03
CA LEU A 174 2.81 -8.45 9.13
C LEU A 174 2.00 -9.74 9.21
N SER A 175 1.76 -10.23 10.41
CA SER A 175 0.94 -11.40 10.77
C SER A 175 0.40 -11.19 12.18
N GLY A 176 -0.30 -12.19 12.73
CA GLY A 176 -0.89 -12.12 14.06
C GLY A 176 -2.40 -12.23 13.97
N SER A 177 -2.87 -13.46 13.75
CA SER A 177 -4.29 -13.80 13.66
C SER A 177 -5.09 -13.00 12.63
N LEU A 178 -4.45 -12.51 11.56
CA LEU A 178 -5.11 -11.70 10.51
C LEU A 178 -6.33 -12.40 9.90
N GLU A 179 -7.37 -11.63 9.61
CA GLU A 179 -8.61 -12.03 8.92
C GLU A 179 -8.89 -11.13 7.70
N THR A 180 -9.95 -11.46 6.97
CA THR A 180 -10.39 -10.71 5.77
C THR A 180 -10.54 -9.19 6.00
N PRO A 181 -11.08 -8.67 7.14
CA PRO A 181 -11.20 -7.23 7.32
C PRO A 181 -9.85 -6.53 7.53
N ASP A 182 -8.82 -7.24 8.00
CA ASP A 182 -7.51 -6.65 8.29
C ASP A 182 -6.71 -6.37 7.01
N ILE A 183 -6.93 -7.14 5.95
CA ILE A 183 -6.19 -7.01 4.69
C ILE A 183 -6.34 -5.59 4.09
N PRO A 184 -7.54 -5.07 3.80
CA PRO A 184 -7.69 -3.73 3.24
C PRO A 184 -7.25 -2.62 4.21
N ARG A 185 -7.18 -2.89 5.51
CA ARG A 185 -6.66 -1.96 6.53
C ARG A 185 -5.12 -1.91 6.52
N LEU A 186 -4.46 -3.03 6.20
CA LEU A 186 -3.00 -3.15 6.22
C LEU A 186 -2.33 -2.83 4.87
N LEU A 187 -3.01 -3.07 3.75
CA LEU A 187 -2.48 -2.80 2.40
C LEU A 187 -2.04 -1.34 2.16
N PRO A 188 -2.70 -0.30 2.69
CA PRO A 188 -2.26 1.10 2.52
C PRO A 188 -0.86 1.37 3.08
N PHE A 189 -0.44 0.65 4.13
CA PHE A 189 0.94 0.75 4.66
C PHE A 189 1.96 -0.01 3.79
N ALA A 190 1.50 -0.71 2.76
CA ALA A 190 2.30 -1.40 1.76
C ALA A 190 3.35 -2.39 2.32
N PRO A 191 3.05 -3.27 3.31
CA PRO A 191 4.02 -4.29 3.75
C PRO A 191 4.46 -5.16 2.56
N ASP A 192 5.66 -5.73 2.61
CA ASP A 192 6.14 -6.61 1.54
C ASP A 192 5.38 -7.94 1.52
N PHE A 193 4.90 -8.41 2.68
CA PHE A 193 4.02 -9.57 2.75
C PHE A 193 3.08 -9.56 3.97
N LEU A 194 1.95 -10.24 3.84
CA LEU A 194 1.00 -10.55 4.92
C LEU A 194 0.97 -12.05 5.17
N GLY A 195 1.07 -12.46 6.44
CA GLY A 195 1.11 -13.86 6.85
C GLY A 195 -0.21 -14.38 7.41
N PHE A 196 -0.65 -15.53 6.92
CA PHE A 196 -1.94 -16.14 7.29
C PHE A 196 -1.79 -17.59 7.73
N ARG A 197 -2.54 -17.98 8.77
CA ARG A 197 -2.78 -19.38 9.16
C ARG A 197 -4.26 -19.60 9.45
N GLY A 198 -4.77 -18.98 10.52
CA GLY A 198 -6.14 -19.15 10.97
C GLY A 198 -7.17 -18.86 9.88
N ALA A 199 -7.01 -17.73 9.19
CA ALA A 199 -7.86 -17.36 8.07
C ALA A 199 -7.82 -18.34 6.88
N LEU A 200 -6.78 -19.17 6.75
CA LEU A 200 -6.69 -20.18 5.68
C LEU A 200 -7.32 -21.51 6.06
N CYS A 201 -7.61 -21.74 7.36
CA CYS A 201 -8.26 -22.96 7.85
C CYS A 201 -9.79 -22.86 7.82
N GLY A 202 -10.35 -21.74 7.38
CA GLY A 202 -11.79 -21.47 7.44
C GLY A 202 -12.37 -21.66 8.84
N HIS A 203 -13.49 -22.36 8.95
CA HIS A 203 -14.19 -22.62 10.22
C HIS A 203 -13.50 -23.69 11.09
N SER A 204 -12.47 -24.37 10.60
CA SER A 204 -11.77 -25.44 11.35
C SER A 204 -10.79 -24.91 12.40
N GLY A 205 -10.63 -23.59 12.49
CA GLY A 205 -9.70 -22.93 13.42
C GLY A 205 -8.23 -23.16 13.05
N ARG A 206 -7.33 -22.42 13.70
CA ARG A 206 -5.87 -22.37 13.38
C ARG A 206 -5.17 -23.73 13.30
N VAL A 207 -5.64 -24.72 14.06
CA VAL A 207 -5.03 -26.06 14.13
C VAL A 207 -5.66 -27.03 13.11
N GLY A 208 -6.79 -26.67 12.50
CA GLY A 208 -7.42 -27.41 11.42
C GLY A 208 -6.65 -27.34 10.10
N SER A 209 -7.03 -28.16 9.13
CA SER A 209 -6.41 -28.17 7.80
C SER A 209 -6.72 -26.91 7.00
N ILE A 210 -5.82 -26.52 6.09
CA ILE A 210 -6.07 -25.45 5.13
C ILE A 210 -7.26 -25.81 4.22
N SER A 211 -8.15 -24.84 4.01
CA SER A 211 -9.27 -24.91 3.08
C SER A 211 -8.95 -24.16 1.79
N ALA A 212 -9.17 -24.80 0.65
CA ALA A 212 -8.98 -24.18 -0.67
C ALA A 212 -9.86 -22.93 -0.86
N GLU A 213 -11.10 -22.97 -0.36
CA GLU A 213 -12.03 -21.86 -0.42
C GLU A 213 -11.52 -20.66 0.39
N ALA A 214 -11.04 -20.91 1.61
CA ALA A 214 -10.51 -19.86 2.47
C ALA A 214 -9.22 -19.24 1.90
N VAL A 215 -8.37 -20.05 1.26
CA VAL A 215 -7.19 -19.54 0.53
C VAL A 215 -7.63 -18.62 -0.62
N ALA A 216 -8.60 -19.02 -1.43
CA ALA A 216 -9.11 -18.20 -2.53
C ALA A 216 -9.69 -16.87 -2.04
N GLN A 217 -10.48 -16.89 -0.96
CA GLN A 217 -11.03 -15.67 -0.34
C GLN A 217 -9.94 -14.68 0.09
N ILE A 218 -8.87 -15.17 0.74
CA ILE A 218 -7.75 -14.31 1.14
C ILE A 218 -6.95 -13.83 -0.07
N ARG A 219 -6.72 -14.69 -1.06
CA ARG A 219 -5.96 -14.35 -2.27
C ARG A 219 -6.59 -13.18 -3.01
N GLU A 220 -7.91 -13.19 -3.19
CA GLU A 220 -8.62 -12.12 -3.91
C GLU A 220 -8.54 -10.75 -3.22
N LEU A 221 -8.28 -10.72 -1.91
CA LEU A 221 -8.09 -9.48 -1.15
C LEU A 221 -6.65 -8.96 -1.20
N VAL A 222 -5.66 -9.81 -1.49
CA VAL A 222 -4.24 -9.42 -1.58
C VAL A 222 -3.86 -9.18 -3.05
N PRO A 223 -3.28 -8.03 -3.43
CA PRO A 223 -2.92 -7.75 -4.81
C PRO A 223 -1.98 -8.80 -5.43
N GLU A 224 -2.24 -9.24 -6.66
CA GLU A 224 -1.36 -10.15 -7.41
C GLU A 224 -0.33 -9.37 -8.25
N GLU A 225 0.88 -9.92 -8.36
CA GLU A 225 1.87 -9.46 -9.33
C GLU A 225 1.50 -10.03 -10.71
N SER A 226 1.17 -9.15 -11.67
CA SER A 226 0.88 -9.57 -13.05
C SER A 226 2.11 -10.27 -13.64
N ARG A 227 2.07 -11.60 -13.71
CA ARG A 227 3.11 -12.37 -14.41
C ARG A 227 3.07 -12.00 -15.89
N ALA A 228 4.11 -11.31 -16.36
CA ALA A 228 4.30 -11.05 -17.78
C ALA A 228 4.35 -12.40 -18.54
N GLY A 229 3.28 -12.75 -19.26
CA GLY A 229 3.29 -13.85 -20.23
C GLY A 229 2.11 -14.85 -20.24
N GLY A 230 1.08 -14.72 -19.40
CA GLY A 230 -0.14 -15.54 -19.47
C GLY A 230 -1.32 -14.84 -20.14
N PRO A 231 -2.37 -15.55 -20.62
CA PRO A 231 -3.60 -14.92 -21.11
C PRO A 231 -4.22 -14.12 -19.96
N SER A 232 -4.06 -12.79 -20.06
CA SER A 232 -4.55 -11.71 -19.22
C SER A 232 -5.45 -12.11 -18.03
N SER A 233 -4.86 -12.30 -16.85
CA SER A 233 -5.52 -11.83 -15.64
C SER A 233 -5.45 -10.31 -15.64
N VAL A 234 -6.58 -9.69 -15.35
CA VAL A 234 -6.86 -8.31 -15.63
C VAL A 234 -6.11 -7.39 -14.64
N ASP A 235 -5.34 -6.43 -15.14
CA ASP A 235 -4.68 -5.42 -14.31
C ASP A 235 -5.69 -4.33 -13.89
N TYR A 236 -6.31 -4.52 -12.72
CA TYR A 236 -7.39 -3.70 -12.18
C TYR A 236 -7.02 -2.22 -11.99
N ARG A 237 -5.73 -1.91 -11.76
CA ARG A 237 -5.25 -0.53 -11.68
C ARG A 237 -5.33 0.19 -13.04
N LEU A 238 -5.03 -0.54 -14.11
CA LEU A 238 -5.04 -0.02 -15.48
C LEU A 238 -6.46 0.16 -16.02
N LEU A 239 -7.41 -0.64 -15.52
CA LEU A 239 -8.82 -0.47 -15.82
C LEU A 239 -9.48 0.64 -14.99
N ALA A 240 -9.15 0.78 -13.70
CA ALA A 240 -9.65 1.87 -12.86
C ALA A 240 -9.21 3.26 -13.38
N ALA A 241 -7.98 3.36 -13.90
CA ALA A 241 -7.50 4.58 -14.57
C ALA A 241 -8.24 4.90 -15.89
N ARG A 242 -9.00 3.95 -16.44
CA ARG A 242 -9.85 4.09 -17.65
C ARG A 242 -11.35 3.99 -17.35
N GLY A 243 -11.76 3.98 -16.07
CA GLY A 243 -13.16 3.91 -15.66
C GLY A 243 -13.83 2.54 -15.86
N TYR A 244 -13.05 1.46 -15.92
CA TYR A 244 -13.54 0.08 -15.98
C TYR A 244 -13.15 -0.64 -14.68
N SER A 245 -14.10 -1.34 -14.07
CA SER A 245 -13.85 -2.31 -12.99
C SER A 245 -14.52 -3.62 -13.43
N PRO A 246 -13.80 -4.75 -13.54
CA PRO A 246 -14.42 -6.05 -13.78
C PRO A 246 -15.37 -6.38 -12.64
N GLY A 247 -16.62 -6.67 -12.97
CA GLY A 247 -17.70 -6.93 -12.01
C GLY A 247 -18.63 -5.74 -11.76
N THR A 248 -18.23 -4.52 -12.12
CA THR A 248 -19.12 -3.37 -11.99
C THR A 248 -20.04 -3.32 -13.19
N ASP A 249 -21.26 -3.82 -13.02
CA ASP A 249 -22.36 -3.43 -13.87
C ASP A 249 -22.44 -1.89 -13.83
N PRO A 250 -22.26 -1.18 -14.96
CA PRO A 250 -22.28 0.28 -15.01
C PRO A 250 -23.62 0.90 -14.60
N THR A 251 -24.63 0.09 -14.29
CA THR A 251 -25.89 0.51 -13.66
C THR A 251 -25.81 0.59 -12.13
N LEU A 252 -24.79 0.00 -11.49
CA LEU A 252 -24.63 0.00 -10.05
C LEU A 252 -24.25 1.39 -9.54
N GLY A 253 -24.88 1.79 -8.43
CA GLY A 253 -24.75 3.13 -7.87
C GLY A 253 -23.54 3.28 -6.95
N THR A 254 -23.65 4.22 -6.02
CA THR A 254 -22.69 4.40 -4.94
C THR A 254 -23.33 4.12 -3.59
N ASP A 255 -22.64 3.40 -2.72
CA ASP A 255 -22.98 3.28 -1.31
C ASP A 255 -22.40 4.46 -0.52
N LYS A 256 -23.11 4.87 0.52
CA LYS A 256 -22.62 5.86 1.50
C LYS A 256 -22.07 5.13 2.71
N ILE A 257 -20.75 5.10 2.85
CA ILE A 257 -20.09 4.59 4.05
C ILE A 257 -19.75 5.78 4.94
N PHE A 258 -20.14 5.74 6.21
CA PHE A 258 -19.95 6.88 7.10
C PHE A 258 -19.43 6.50 8.48
N VAL A 259 -18.65 7.40 9.05
CA VAL A 259 -18.21 7.42 10.44
C VAL A 259 -18.72 8.72 11.03
N ARG A 260 -19.43 8.65 12.16
CA ARG A 260 -19.97 9.83 12.86
C ARG A 260 -19.50 9.84 14.29
N ASP A 261 -19.42 11.04 14.86
CA ASP A 261 -19.07 11.24 16.27
C ASP A 261 -17.74 10.58 16.69
N PHE A 262 -16.80 10.43 15.75
CA PHE A 262 -15.50 9.84 16.08
C PHE A 262 -14.61 10.89 16.71
N VAL A 263 -14.44 10.83 18.04
CA VAL A 263 -13.70 11.85 18.79
C VAL A 263 -12.31 11.35 19.15
N LEU A 264 -11.29 12.14 18.81
CA LEU A 264 -9.90 11.88 19.17
C LEU A 264 -9.25 13.10 19.83
N PRO A 265 -8.27 12.90 20.73
CA PRO A 265 -7.36 13.96 21.14
C PRO A 265 -6.41 14.30 19.99
N VAL A 266 -6.37 15.56 19.57
CA VAL A 266 -5.54 16.03 18.46
C VAL A 266 -4.70 17.22 18.91
N GLN A 267 -3.41 17.24 18.56
CA GLN A 267 -2.58 18.43 18.69
C GLN A 267 -2.88 19.35 17.49
N ILE A 268 -3.76 20.33 17.67
CA ILE A 268 -4.21 21.18 16.57
C ILE A 268 -4.43 22.62 17.01
N GLY A 269 -3.89 23.58 16.25
CA GLY A 269 -4.04 24.98 16.57
C GLY A 269 -3.06 25.88 15.83
N ALA A 270 -3.52 27.08 15.50
CA ALA A 270 -2.72 28.10 14.85
C ALA A 270 -2.09 29.06 15.87
N TYR A 271 -2.62 29.10 17.09
CA TYR A 271 -2.10 29.95 18.15
C TYR A 271 -1.00 29.23 18.92
N SER A 272 0.07 29.95 19.24
CA SER A 272 1.23 29.40 19.96
C SER A 272 0.90 28.74 21.30
N PHE A 273 -0.21 29.13 21.96
CA PHE A 273 -0.66 28.50 23.21
C PHE A 273 -1.37 27.14 23.00
N GLU A 274 -1.80 26.82 21.79
CA GLU A 274 -2.37 25.51 21.42
C GLU A 274 -1.25 24.49 21.13
N HIS A 275 -0.01 24.94 20.93
CA HIS A 275 1.13 24.05 20.68
C HIS A 275 1.46 23.21 21.91
N GLY A 276 1.72 21.91 21.70
CA GLY A 276 2.06 20.98 22.77
C GLY A 276 0.86 20.50 23.61
N HIS A 277 -0.35 21.01 23.33
CA HIS A 277 -1.58 20.56 23.98
C HIS A 277 -2.45 19.75 23.01
N THR A 278 -3.20 18.79 23.55
CA THR A 278 -4.23 18.07 22.80
C THR A 278 -5.59 18.65 23.15
N GLN A 279 -6.47 18.69 22.15
CA GLN A 279 -7.86 19.08 22.30
C GLN A 279 -8.77 18.05 21.61
N LYS A 280 -9.99 17.87 22.10
CA LYS A 280 -10.95 16.95 21.49
C LYS A 280 -11.45 17.47 20.15
N VAL A 281 -11.22 16.68 19.10
CA VAL A 281 -11.75 16.92 17.76
C VAL A 281 -12.72 15.79 17.40
N ARG A 282 -13.91 16.16 16.94
CA ARG A 282 -14.89 15.24 16.37
C ARG A 282 -14.70 15.17 14.86
N PHE A 283 -14.72 13.95 14.33
CA PHE A 283 -14.66 13.64 12.92
C PHE A 283 -16.00 13.03 12.48
N ASP A 284 -16.61 13.64 11.47
CA ASP A 284 -17.75 13.11 10.74
C ASP A 284 -17.34 12.97 9.27
N VAL A 285 -17.31 11.74 8.78
CA VAL A 285 -16.81 11.42 7.44
C VAL A 285 -17.84 10.58 6.71
N THR A 286 -18.16 10.96 5.48
CA THR A 286 -19.00 10.17 4.58
C THR A 286 -18.29 9.99 3.25
N ALA A 287 -18.07 8.75 2.85
CA ALA A 287 -17.50 8.36 1.57
C ALA A 287 -18.59 7.77 0.66
N ASP A 288 -18.69 8.26 -0.57
CA ASP A 288 -19.45 7.62 -1.64
C ASP A 288 -18.54 6.63 -2.35
N VAL A 289 -18.91 5.36 -2.28
CA VAL A 289 -18.11 4.23 -2.75
C VAL A 289 -18.84 3.53 -3.89
N LEU A 290 -18.14 3.30 -5.01
CA LEU A 290 -18.66 2.50 -6.11
C LEU A 290 -19.01 1.09 -5.63
N GLN A 291 -20.24 0.68 -5.92
CA GLN A 291 -20.70 -0.68 -5.75
C GLN A 291 -19.95 -1.61 -6.70
N VAL A 292 -19.70 -2.84 -6.24
CA VAL A 292 -19.10 -3.91 -7.08
C VAL A 292 -20.07 -5.08 -7.29
N THR A 293 -21.16 -5.12 -6.54
CA THR A 293 -22.25 -6.10 -6.63
C THR A 293 -23.51 -5.48 -6.02
N ASP A 294 -24.70 -5.96 -6.43
CA ASP A 294 -25.99 -5.68 -5.82
C ASP A 294 -26.31 -6.60 -4.63
N HIS A 295 -25.54 -7.67 -4.43
CA HIS A 295 -25.68 -8.64 -3.34
C HIS A 295 -24.37 -8.79 -2.55
N PRO A 296 -24.04 -7.85 -1.64
CA PRO A 296 -22.81 -7.90 -0.87
C PRO A 296 -22.89 -8.96 0.25
N GLU A 297 -22.28 -10.13 0.02
CA GLU A 297 -22.21 -11.21 1.01
C GLU A 297 -20.81 -11.40 1.65
N ASP A 298 -19.79 -10.67 1.16
CA ASP A 298 -18.37 -10.91 1.48
C ASP A 298 -17.59 -9.59 1.61
N MET A 299 -16.50 -9.61 2.39
CA MET A 299 -15.57 -8.48 2.58
C MET A 299 -15.04 -7.90 1.25
N ARG A 300 -14.84 -8.75 0.23
CA ARG A 300 -14.43 -8.34 -1.13
C ARG A 300 -15.38 -7.31 -1.76
N HIS A 301 -16.65 -7.34 -1.36
CA HIS A 301 -17.68 -6.48 -1.93
C HIS A 301 -17.80 -5.12 -1.23
N VAL A 302 -17.32 -5.00 0.00
CA VAL A 302 -17.58 -3.84 0.85
C VAL A 302 -16.34 -2.96 1.04
N PHE A 303 -16.56 -1.68 1.33
CA PHE A 303 -15.53 -0.78 1.82
C PHE A 303 -15.73 -0.62 3.32
N SER A 304 -14.79 -1.12 4.13
CA SER A 304 -14.91 -1.05 5.59
C SER A 304 -14.76 0.38 6.09
N TYR A 305 -15.62 0.78 7.02
CA TYR A 305 -15.48 2.04 7.76
C TYR A 305 -14.18 2.08 8.60
N ASP A 306 -13.59 0.92 8.92
CA ASP A 306 -12.30 0.86 9.63
C ASP A 306 -11.20 1.55 8.82
N ILE A 307 -11.26 1.53 7.49
CA ILE A 307 -10.30 2.24 6.63
C ILE A 307 -10.34 3.74 6.91
N ILE A 308 -11.52 4.30 7.14
CA ILE A 308 -11.70 5.73 7.50
C ILE A 308 -11.12 5.98 8.90
N MET A 309 -11.49 5.15 9.87
CA MET A 309 -11.06 5.31 11.26
C MET A 309 -9.54 5.18 11.41
N ASP A 310 -8.95 4.16 10.79
CA ASP A 310 -7.51 3.89 10.79
C ASP A 310 -6.73 5.01 10.08
N GLY A 311 -7.27 5.53 8.97
CA GLY A 311 -6.72 6.69 8.27
C GLY A 311 -6.65 7.93 9.15
N ILE A 312 -7.76 8.24 9.83
CA ILE A 312 -7.83 9.36 10.77
C ILE A 312 -6.81 9.20 11.91
N ARG A 313 -6.75 8.01 12.54
CA ARG A 313 -5.79 7.73 13.63
C ARG A 313 -4.35 7.91 13.15
N THR A 314 -4.02 7.36 11.97
CA THR A 314 -2.69 7.45 11.37
C THR A 314 -2.30 8.89 11.09
N ILE A 315 -3.21 9.71 10.55
CA ILE A 315 -2.94 11.11 10.25
C ILE A 315 -2.73 11.91 11.54
N VAL A 316 -3.61 11.75 12.53
CA VAL A 316 -3.51 12.46 13.82
C VAL A 316 -2.21 12.10 14.56
N ALA A 317 -1.76 10.85 14.46
CA ALA A 317 -0.54 10.39 15.12
C ALA A 317 0.75 11.00 14.56
N ARG A 318 0.73 11.63 13.38
CA ARG A 318 1.89 12.34 12.81
C ARG A 318 2.30 13.58 13.61
N GLY A 319 1.46 14.01 14.54
CA GLY A 319 1.73 15.10 15.46
C GLY A 319 0.93 16.36 15.12
N HIS A 320 1.50 17.51 15.46
CA HIS A 320 0.76 18.76 15.46
C HIS A 320 0.37 19.23 14.05
N VAL A 321 -0.90 19.63 13.88
CA VAL A 321 -1.42 20.25 12.65
C VAL A 321 -1.86 21.68 12.95
N GLN A 322 -1.44 22.63 12.11
CA GLN A 322 -1.75 24.05 12.31
C GLN A 322 -3.23 24.38 12.08
N LEU A 323 -3.83 23.84 11.03
CA LEU A 323 -5.15 24.23 10.53
C LEU A 323 -6.11 23.04 10.45
N SER A 324 -7.37 23.24 10.84
CA SER A 324 -8.43 22.23 10.71
C SER A 324 -8.69 21.88 9.25
N GLU A 325 -8.56 22.85 8.35
CA GLU A 325 -8.66 22.70 6.91
C GLU A 325 -7.59 21.74 6.37
N ALA A 326 -6.36 21.87 6.86
CA ALA A 326 -5.25 21.01 6.46
C ALA A 326 -5.47 19.56 6.94
N LEU A 327 -5.96 19.39 8.18
CA LEU A 327 -6.30 18.07 8.69
C LEU A 327 -7.45 17.43 7.91
N ALA A 328 -8.50 18.20 7.59
CA ALA A 328 -9.61 17.72 6.79
C ALA A 328 -9.16 17.30 5.38
N GLU A 329 -8.28 18.09 4.75
CA GLU A 329 -7.71 17.78 3.44
C GLU A 329 -6.87 16.49 3.45
N GLN A 330 -6.06 16.29 4.50
CA GLN A 330 -5.27 15.06 4.65
C GLN A 330 -6.18 13.82 4.77
N VAL A 331 -7.26 13.91 5.56
CA VAL A 331 -8.24 12.83 5.69
C VAL A 331 -8.94 12.56 4.36
N ALA A 332 -9.41 13.61 3.67
CA ALA A 332 -10.06 13.46 2.37
C ALA A 332 -9.12 12.84 1.32
N THR A 333 -7.86 13.29 1.28
CA THR A 333 -6.83 12.76 0.38
C THR A 333 -6.61 11.27 0.62
N TYR A 334 -6.38 10.87 1.87
CA TYR A 334 -6.16 9.47 2.25
C TYR A 334 -7.32 8.56 1.82
N ILE A 335 -8.56 8.99 2.08
CA ILE A 335 -9.74 8.18 1.72
C ILE A 335 -9.90 8.08 0.19
N LEU A 336 -9.59 9.15 -0.54
CA LEU A 336 -9.60 9.18 -2.00
C LEU A 336 -8.44 8.40 -2.65
N GLU A 337 -7.46 7.88 -1.89
CA GLU A 337 -6.48 6.94 -2.45
C GLU A 337 -7.15 5.62 -2.87
N ASN A 338 -8.25 5.22 -2.20
CA ASN A 338 -8.98 4.03 -2.59
C ASN A 338 -9.76 4.26 -3.89
N PRO A 339 -9.48 3.51 -4.97
CA PRO A 339 -10.05 3.74 -6.31
C PRO A 339 -11.58 3.69 -6.37
N ARG A 340 -12.24 3.00 -5.42
CA ARG A 340 -13.70 2.90 -5.36
C ARG A 340 -14.35 4.15 -4.77
N VAL A 341 -13.62 4.97 -4.01
CA VAL A 341 -14.17 6.21 -3.46
C VAL A 341 -14.18 7.28 -4.55
N VAL A 342 -15.37 7.80 -4.86
CA VAL A 342 -15.58 8.84 -5.88
C VAL A 342 -15.80 10.21 -5.28
N ARG A 343 -16.28 10.26 -4.04
CA ARG A 343 -16.52 11.50 -3.29
C ARG A 343 -16.38 11.24 -1.80
N VAL A 344 -15.84 12.20 -1.07
CA VAL A 344 -15.78 12.18 0.38
C VAL A 344 -16.16 13.55 0.93
N THR A 345 -16.98 13.55 1.97
CA THR A 345 -17.29 14.70 2.80
C THR A 345 -16.63 14.49 4.16
N VAL A 346 -15.81 15.45 4.60
CA VAL A 346 -15.12 15.43 5.89
C VAL A 346 -15.51 16.67 6.66
N ARG A 347 -16.11 16.48 7.83
CA ARG A 347 -16.40 17.53 8.80
C ARG A 347 -15.58 17.30 10.06
N LEU A 348 -14.89 18.35 10.50
CA LEU A 348 -14.08 18.37 11.72
C LEU A 348 -14.58 19.47 12.65
N GLU A 349 -14.79 19.15 13.92
CA GLU A 349 -15.22 20.11 14.93
C GLU A 349 -14.29 20.08 16.14
N LYS A 350 -13.80 21.25 16.55
CA LYS A 350 -13.10 21.44 17.82
C LYS A 350 -14.14 21.59 18.93
N LEU A 351 -14.16 20.65 19.87
CA LEU A 351 -15.22 20.60 20.89
C LEU A 351 -14.97 21.54 22.07
N GLU A 352 -13.77 22.10 22.17
CA GLU A 352 -13.31 22.86 23.34
C GLU A 352 -13.17 24.37 23.07
N LEU A 353 -13.34 24.82 21.82
CA LEU A 353 -13.26 26.24 21.45
C LEU A 353 -14.66 26.83 21.20
N GLY A 354 -14.95 27.97 21.85
CA GLY A 354 -16.09 28.83 21.54
C GLY A 354 -17.47 28.20 21.77
N PRO A 355 -18.53 28.65 21.04
CA PRO A 355 -19.81 27.93 21.05
C PRO A 355 -19.54 26.53 20.51
N GLY A 356 -19.79 25.50 21.32
CA GLY A 356 -19.38 24.12 21.00
C GLY A 356 -19.71 23.72 19.57
N GLY A 357 -18.69 23.27 18.81
CA GLY A 357 -18.84 22.88 17.41
C GLY A 357 -18.27 23.87 16.38
N VAL A 358 -17.21 24.61 16.70
CA VAL A 358 -16.47 25.38 15.67
C VAL A 358 -15.60 24.42 14.86
N GLY A 359 -15.70 24.50 13.54
CA GLY A 359 -15.11 23.49 12.66
C GLY A 359 -15.06 23.86 11.19
N VAL A 360 -14.63 22.89 10.39
CA VAL A 360 -14.61 22.96 8.91
C VAL A 360 -15.36 21.76 8.35
N GLU A 361 -16.07 21.96 7.24
CA GLU A 361 -16.60 20.88 6.41
C GLU A 361 -16.09 21.06 4.98
N ILE A 362 -15.53 19.99 4.42
CA ILE A 362 -15.06 19.97 3.03
C ILE A 362 -15.72 18.81 2.28
N GLU A 363 -15.95 19.03 0.98
CA GLU A 363 -16.27 17.97 0.03
C GLU A 363 -15.14 17.88 -0.99
N ARG A 364 -14.66 16.66 -1.25
CA ARG A 364 -13.69 16.36 -2.31
C ARG A 364 -14.24 15.27 -3.20
N LYS A 365 -14.08 15.45 -4.51
CA LYS A 365 -14.42 14.46 -5.53
C LYS A 365 -13.14 13.96 -6.14
N ARG A 366 -13.09 12.67 -6.47
CA ARG A 366 -12.05 12.13 -7.35
C ARG A 366 -12.14 12.91 -8.65
N GLN A 367 -11.07 13.63 -8.98
CA GLN A 367 -10.99 14.25 -10.30
C GLN A 367 -11.01 13.13 -11.32
N ALA A 368 -12.04 13.09 -12.16
CA ALA A 368 -11.99 12.25 -13.35
C ALA A 368 -10.73 12.67 -14.11
N ALA A 369 -9.85 11.73 -14.41
CA ALA A 369 -8.72 12.01 -15.28
C ALA A 369 -9.25 12.71 -16.55
N GLY A 370 -8.96 14.01 -16.65
CA GLY A 370 -9.45 15.01 -17.60
C GLY A 370 -10.63 14.65 -18.50
N ARG A 371 -11.83 15.15 -18.18
CA ARG A 371 -12.70 15.72 -19.23
C ARG A 371 -12.45 17.22 -19.24
N GLY A 372 -12.04 17.72 -20.40
CA GLY A 372 -11.57 19.08 -20.63
C GLY A 372 -12.49 20.16 -20.07
N VAL A 373 -11.83 21.19 -19.56
CA VAL A 373 -12.40 22.42 -19.05
C VAL A 373 -13.35 23.03 -20.08
N ALA A 374 -14.58 23.27 -19.64
CA ALA A 374 -15.58 24.02 -20.36
C ALA A 374 -15.07 25.45 -20.62
N SER A 375 -15.04 25.83 -21.90
CA SER A 375 -14.78 27.19 -22.36
C SER A 375 -15.99 28.09 -22.13
N GLY A 376 -15.75 29.30 -21.64
CA GLY A 376 -16.65 30.44 -21.82
C GLY A 376 -15.90 31.76 -21.58
N PRO A 377 -16.42 32.90 -22.04
CA PRO A 377 -16.97 33.18 -23.36
C PRO A 377 -16.22 34.34 -24.04
N ALA A 378 -16.09 34.33 -25.37
CA ALA A 378 -15.72 35.51 -26.14
C ALA A 378 -16.70 35.68 -27.31
N GLY A 379 -17.36 36.83 -27.35
CA GLY A 379 -18.39 37.13 -28.33
C GLY A 379 -17.86 37.39 -29.74
N ARG A 380 -18.73 37.20 -30.73
CA ARG A 380 -18.98 38.19 -31.79
C ARG A 380 -20.28 37.89 -32.52
N LYS A 381 -20.94 38.99 -32.87
CA LYS A 381 -22.20 39.18 -33.58
C LYS A 381 -22.22 38.47 -34.95
N GLY A 382 -23.40 38.06 -35.42
CA GLY A 382 -23.62 37.86 -36.87
C GLY A 382 -24.74 36.90 -37.30
N GLN A 383 -25.98 37.20 -36.92
CA GLN A 383 -27.25 37.00 -37.68
C GLN A 383 -27.59 35.71 -38.47
N ILE A 384 -28.74 35.14 -38.05
CA ILE A 384 -29.93 34.69 -38.83
C ILE A 384 -29.80 33.49 -39.76
N ALA A 385 -30.39 32.35 -39.37
CA ALA A 385 -31.64 31.85 -39.96
C ALA A 385 -32.14 30.61 -39.21
N ALA A 386 -33.46 30.55 -39.01
CA ALA A 386 -34.18 29.45 -38.40
C ALA A 386 -34.23 28.22 -39.30
N SER A 387 -34.27 27.02 -38.72
CA SER A 387 -35.40 26.09 -38.81
C SER A 387 -34.96 24.62 -38.62
N GLN A 388 -35.78 23.93 -37.84
CA GLN A 388 -36.22 22.55 -38.06
C GLN A 388 -35.31 21.35 -37.77
N ALA A 389 -35.93 20.48 -36.96
CA ALA A 389 -36.08 19.04 -37.13
C ALA A 389 -34.93 18.10 -36.74
N ARG A 390 -35.28 17.27 -35.75
CA ARG A 390 -34.92 15.84 -35.63
C ARG A 390 -34.32 15.26 -36.90
N GLN A 391 -33.12 14.71 -36.79
CA GLN A 391 -32.72 13.57 -37.59
C GLN A 391 -31.80 12.66 -36.79
N GLU A 392 -32.34 11.50 -36.46
CA GLU A 392 -31.60 10.31 -36.06
C GLU A 392 -30.61 9.91 -37.15
N ARG A 393 -29.47 9.33 -36.72
CA ARG A 393 -28.67 8.22 -37.31
C ARG A 393 -27.18 8.40 -36.98
N PRO A 394 -26.34 7.36 -37.08
CA PRO A 394 -26.55 5.94 -36.82
C PRO A 394 -25.40 5.30 -36.02
N GLU A 395 -25.65 4.10 -35.48
CA GLU A 395 -24.59 3.15 -35.12
C GLU A 395 -23.67 2.88 -36.32
N ALA A 396 -22.36 3.08 -36.18
CA ALA A 396 -21.30 2.18 -36.67
C ALA A 396 -19.89 2.73 -36.42
N ILE A 397 -18.98 1.78 -36.18
CA ILE A 397 -17.52 1.86 -36.10
C ILE A 397 -16.96 2.24 -34.72
N ARG A 398 -16.92 1.22 -33.85
CA ARG A 398 -15.91 1.04 -32.80
C ARG A 398 -14.52 1.20 -33.44
N ARG A 399 -13.92 2.39 -33.39
CA ARG A 399 -12.47 2.53 -33.59
C ARG A 399 -11.81 1.91 -32.36
N ALA A 400 -11.01 0.87 -32.60
CA ALA A 400 -10.15 0.28 -31.58
C ALA A 400 -9.46 1.40 -30.79
N ALA A 401 -9.63 1.41 -29.47
CA ALA A 401 -9.06 2.43 -28.59
C ALA A 401 -7.53 2.36 -28.70
N VAL A 402 -6.95 3.18 -29.58
CA VAL A 402 -5.51 3.30 -29.75
C VAL A 402 -4.95 3.79 -28.41
N LYS A 403 -4.08 2.98 -27.79
CA LYS A 403 -3.43 3.37 -26.53
C LYS A 403 -2.55 4.61 -26.80
N PRO A 404 -2.55 5.63 -25.91
CA PRO A 404 -1.67 6.77 -26.08
C PRO A 404 -0.20 6.34 -26.03
N SER A 405 0.61 6.83 -26.95
CA SER A 405 2.06 6.68 -26.90
C SER A 405 2.65 7.73 -25.97
N VAL A 406 3.42 7.31 -24.97
CA VAL A 406 4.15 8.24 -24.08
C VAL A 406 5.50 8.53 -24.71
N VAL A 407 5.79 9.79 -24.97
CA VAL A 407 7.07 10.25 -25.53
C VAL A 407 7.81 11.05 -24.47
N LYS A 408 8.91 10.48 -23.97
CA LYS A 408 9.80 11.17 -23.02
C LYS A 408 10.77 12.05 -23.81
N LEU A 409 10.68 13.36 -23.61
CA LEU A 409 11.68 14.30 -24.12
C LEU A 409 12.71 14.56 -23.03
N GLY A 410 13.98 14.21 -23.28
CA GLY A 410 15.05 14.44 -22.32
C GLY A 410 15.32 15.92 -22.12
N GLY A 411 15.57 16.37 -20.88
CA GLY A 411 15.83 17.80 -20.60
C GLY A 411 17.05 18.37 -21.36
N SER A 412 18.03 17.53 -21.69
CA SER A 412 19.21 17.88 -22.49
C SER A 412 18.90 18.29 -23.93
N THR A 413 17.67 18.04 -24.40
CA THR A 413 17.25 18.36 -25.77
C THR A 413 16.76 19.80 -25.91
N VAL A 414 16.71 20.59 -24.81
CA VAL A 414 16.26 21.99 -24.80
C VAL A 414 17.05 22.91 -25.74
N HIS A 415 18.29 22.55 -26.07
CA HIS A 415 19.18 23.30 -26.96
C HIS A 415 19.33 22.70 -28.37
N ALA A 416 18.70 21.55 -28.63
CA ALA A 416 18.78 20.90 -29.93
C ALA A 416 17.90 21.66 -30.93
N ALA A 417 18.45 22.05 -32.08
CA ALA A 417 17.68 22.66 -33.17
C ALA A 417 16.55 21.74 -33.66
N GLU A 418 16.71 20.44 -33.42
CA GLU A 418 15.77 19.38 -33.72
C GLU A 418 14.53 19.38 -32.82
N MET A 419 14.55 20.06 -31.66
CA MET A 419 13.44 20.05 -30.69
C MET A 419 12.15 20.63 -31.30
N GLU A 420 12.24 21.75 -32.01
CA GLU A 420 11.08 22.34 -32.69
C GLU A 420 10.51 21.38 -33.75
N SER A 421 11.39 20.69 -34.48
CA SER A 421 10.97 19.70 -35.47
C SER A 421 10.30 18.47 -34.85
N TRP A 422 10.76 18.04 -33.66
CA TRP A 422 10.18 16.92 -32.93
C TRP A 422 8.83 17.27 -32.31
N ILE A 423 8.72 18.45 -31.69
CA ILE A 423 7.46 18.94 -31.14
C ILE A 423 6.43 19.08 -32.27
N ALA A 424 6.78 19.72 -33.38
CA ALA A 424 5.89 19.84 -34.54
C ALA A 424 5.47 18.47 -35.13
N ALA A 425 6.38 17.50 -35.19
CA ALA A 425 6.06 16.14 -35.64
C ALA A 425 5.14 15.40 -34.65
N LEU A 426 5.31 15.61 -33.35
CA LEU A 426 4.48 15.00 -32.30
C LEU A 426 3.10 15.65 -32.23
N ALA A 427 3.01 16.97 -32.36
CA ALA A 427 1.76 17.73 -32.45
C ALA A 427 0.97 17.35 -33.73
N GLY A 428 1.68 17.10 -34.83
CA GLY A 428 1.09 16.60 -36.09
C GLY A 428 0.71 15.12 -36.10
N SER A 429 0.97 14.38 -35.02
CA SER A 429 0.69 12.94 -34.95
C SER A 429 -0.81 12.64 -34.96
N LYS A 430 -1.22 11.65 -35.77
CA LYS A 430 -2.59 11.11 -35.76
C LYS A 430 -2.84 10.10 -34.64
N LEU A 431 -1.80 9.73 -33.89
CA LEU A 431 -1.90 8.87 -32.73
C LEU A 431 -2.11 9.70 -31.46
N PRO A 432 -2.86 9.22 -30.47
CA PRO A 432 -2.89 9.85 -29.15
C PRO A 432 -1.47 9.81 -28.57
N VAL A 433 -0.87 10.97 -28.28
CA VAL A 433 0.49 11.08 -27.72
C VAL A 433 0.43 11.87 -26.41
N VAL A 434 1.18 11.40 -25.41
CA VAL A 434 1.45 12.14 -24.16
C VAL A 434 2.93 12.47 -24.13
N ILE A 435 3.27 13.77 -24.15
CA ILE A 435 4.65 14.23 -24.07
C ILE A 435 5.03 14.42 -22.61
N VAL A 436 6.12 13.80 -22.17
CA VAL A 436 6.67 13.95 -20.82
C VAL A 436 8.01 14.65 -20.93
N PRO A 437 8.10 15.97 -20.70
CA PRO A 437 9.38 16.66 -20.77
C PRO A 437 10.28 16.31 -19.57
N GLY A 438 11.58 16.50 -19.72
CA GLY A 438 12.50 16.68 -18.59
C GLY A 438 12.35 18.09 -18.00
N GLY A 439 13.19 18.46 -17.04
CA GLY A 439 13.15 19.81 -16.48
C GLY A 439 13.97 20.85 -17.25
N GLY A 440 14.67 20.45 -18.31
CA GLY A 440 15.51 21.35 -19.12
C GLY A 440 16.44 22.24 -18.27
N LEU A 441 16.57 23.49 -18.69
CA LEU A 441 17.34 24.53 -17.97
C LEU A 441 16.83 24.77 -16.53
N PHE A 442 15.54 24.56 -16.28
CA PHE A 442 14.96 24.74 -14.94
C PHE A 442 15.51 23.68 -13.97
N ALA A 443 15.62 22.42 -14.40
CA ALA A 443 16.21 21.37 -13.56
C ALA A 443 17.73 21.53 -13.39
N ASP A 444 18.42 22.08 -14.39
CA ASP A 444 19.85 22.41 -14.26
C ASP A 444 20.07 23.52 -13.23
N GLN A 445 19.20 24.54 -13.21
CA GLN A 445 19.22 25.56 -12.15
C GLN A 445 18.95 24.98 -10.76
N VAL A 446 18.07 23.98 -10.63
CA VAL A 446 17.88 23.29 -9.34
C VAL A 446 19.17 22.60 -8.89
N ARG A 447 19.88 21.91 -9.78
CA ARG A 447 21.16 21.24 -9.46
C ARG A 447 22.25 22.23 -9.07
N GLU A 448 22.40 23.32 -9.82
CA GLU A 448 23.38 24.38 -9.50
C GLU A 448 23.05 25.08 -8.18
N THR A 449 21.78 25.29 -7.89
CA THR A 449 21.34 25.95 -6.65
C THR A 449 21.44 25.02 -5.46
N GLN A 450 21.22 23.72 -5.64
CA GLN A 450 21.46 22.70 -4.63
C GLN A 450 22.90 22.76 -4.13
N PHE A 451 23.87 22.82 -5.05
CA PHE A 451 25.27 22.95 -4.69
C PHE A 451 25.58 24.25 -3.91
N ARG A 452 24.92 25.36 -4.27
CA ARG A 452 25.16 26.67 -3.64
C ARG A 452 24.47 26.84 -2.29
N MET A 453 23.31 26.24 -2.10
CA MET A 453 22.45 26.42 -0.92
C MET A 453 22.43 25.19 0.00
N ASP A 454 23.08 24.10 -0.40
CA ASP A 454 23.23 22.86 0.37
C ASP A 454 21.91 22.28 0.90
N PHE A 455 20.86 22.31 0.06
CA PHE A 455 19.59 21.64 0.39
C PHE A 455 19.59 20.16 -0.02
N SER A 456 18.76 19.38 0.65
CA SER A 456 18.74 17.92 0.51
C SER A 456 18.37 17.43 -0.89
N ASP A 457 18.84 16.23 -1.24
CA ASP A 457 18.47 15.55 -2.50
C ASP A 457 16.95 15.40 -2.66
N THR A 458 16.22 15.21 -1.56
CA THR A 458 14.76 15.15 -1.58
C THR A 458 14.13 16.47 -2.02
N ALA A 459 14.63 17.60 -1.52
CA ALA A 459 14.16 18.92 -1.93
C ALA A 459 14.54 19.21 -3.39
N ALA A 460 15.75 18.84 -3.80
CA ALA A 460 16.20 18.95 -5.20
C ALA A 460 15.34 18.10 -6.15
N HIS A 461 14.98 16.89 -5.76
CA HIS A 461 14.11 16.02 -6.55
C HIS A 461 12.70 16.61 -6.71
N ALA A 462 12.09 17.11 -5.64
CA ALA A 462 10.78 17.76 -5.70
C ALA A 462 10.81 19.02 -6.58
N MET A 463 11.84 19.85 -6.46
CA MET A 463 12.03 21.03 -7.31
C MET A 463 12.28 20.65 -8.78
N ALA A 464 12.99 19.55 -9.05
CA ALA A 464 13.20 19.06 -10.41
C ALA A 464 11.91 18.56 -11.08
N ILE A 465 10.94 18.06 -10.31
CA ILE A 465 9.60 17.72 -10.82
C ILE A 465 8.84 19.01 -11.19
N LEU A 466 8.90 20.06 -10.37
CA LEU A 466 8.30 21.36 -10.71
C LEU A 466 8.95 21.98 -11.95
N ALA A 467 10.26 21.82 -12.11
CA ALA A 467 11.00 22.22 -13.29
C ALA A 467 10.50 21.52 -14.58
N MET A 468 10.03 20.26 -14.49
CA MET A 468 9.41 19.56 -15.62
C MET A 468 8.08 20.20 -16.02
N GLU A 469 7.27 20.64 -15.05
CA GLU A 469 6.02 21.36 -15.30
C GLU A 469 6.29 22.72 -15.97
N GLN A 470 7.26 23.48 -15.45
CA GLN A 470 7.70 24.75 -16.04
C GLN A 470 8.19 24.57 -17.47
N PHE A 471 9.00 23.54 -17.74
CA PHE A 471 9.45 23.28 -19.10
C PHE A 471 8.32 22.81 -20.02
N GLY A 472 7.32 22.11 -19.48
CA GLY A 472 6.08 21.80 -20.20
C GLY A 472 5.35 23.05 -20.69
N GLN A 473 5.29 24.12 -19.90
CA GLN A 473 4.69 25.39 -20.32
C GLN A 473 5.46 26.04 -21.49
N VAL A 474 6.80 25.94 -21.49
CA VAL A 474 7.62 26.45 -22.60
C VAL A 474 7.37 25.66 -23.89
N ILE A 475 7.12 24.35 -23.79
CA ILE A 475 6.75 23.53 -24.95
C ILE A 475 5.38 23.94 -25.49
N LEU A 476 4.39 24.16 -24.61
CA LEU A 476 3.04 24.57 -24.99
C LEU A 476 2.98 25.96 -25.63
N ASP A 477 3.86 26.88 -25.22
CA ASP A 477 3.96 28.22 -25.82
C ASP A 477 4.57 28.21 -27.23
N ARG A 478 5.33 27.16 -27.56
CA ARG A 478 6.02 27.01 -28.84
C ARG A 478 5.26 26.17 -29.88
N ASP A 479 4.13 25.57 -29.51
CA ASP A 479 3.27 24.76 -30.38
C ASP A 479 2.20 25.59 -31.13
#